data_AF-A0A3N0YPI6-F1
#
_entry.id   AF-A0A3N0YPI6-F1
#
_cell.length_a   1.000
_cell.length_b   1.000
_cell.length_c   1.000
_cell.angle_alpha   90.00
_cell.angle_beta   90.00
_cell.angle_gamma   90.00
#
_symmetry.space_group_name_H-M   'P 1'
#
loop_
_entity.id
_entity.type
_entity.pdbx_description
1 polymer ?
#
loop_
_entity_poly.entity_id
_entity_poly.type
_entity_poly.pdbx_seq_one_letter_code
_entity_poly.pdbx_strand_id
1 'polypeptide(L)'
;MLSDHKAKSRINGLPSSLQTVTELVKFVTMVIFTASAQHAAVNNGQFDLGGWMPNYPTALRKPPPKVKGQTTENSILETLPDVSTTVNGMAVLRLLSKDSSDHYPLGYFPETLYDEDVPCKLIEEFQKDLRKLSDLIEERNKKLELPYIYLNPKNVDNSVAI
;
A
#
# COMPACT_ATOMS: atom_id res chain seq x y z
N MET A 1 12.45 -34.14 -33.25
CA MET A 1 12.88 -33.97 -31.85
C MET A 1 12.48 -32.57 -31.42
N LEU A 2 11.28 -32.42 -30.89
CA LEU A 2 10.84 -31.18 -30.24
C LEU A 2 11.29 -31.27 -28.79
N SER A 3 12.19 -30.40 -28.37
CA SER A 3 12.59 -30.25 -26.98
C SER A 3 11.49 -29.50 -26.22
N ASP A 4 10.89 -30.18 -25.25
CA ASP A 4 10.01 -29.61 -24.24
C ASP A 4 10.79 -28.62 -23.36
N HIS A 5 10.74 -27.33 -23.70
CA HIS A 5 11.14 -26.25 -22.80
C HIS A 5 9.89 -25.62 -22.14
N LYS A 6 9.41 -26.26 -21.07
CA LYS A 6 8.61 -25.59 -20.04
C LYS A 6 9.26 -25.81 -18.68
N ALA A 7 10.36 -25.12 -18.43
CA ALA A 7 10.81 -24.89 -17.06
C ALA A 7 9.79 -23.95 -16.39
N LYS A 8 8.86 -24.51 -15.61
CA LYS A 8 8.02 -23.72 -14.70
C LYS A 8 8.97 -23.05 -13.70
N SER A 9 9.18 -21.74 -13.86
CA SER A 9 9.88 -20.93 -12.86
C SER A 9 9.17 -21.11 -11.52
N ARG A 10 9.83 -21.75 -10.55
CA ARG A 10 9.32 -21.86 -9.19
C ARG A 10 9.69 -20.59 -8.46
N ILE A 11 8.69 -19.88 -7.94
CA ILE A 11 8.92 -18.73 -7.06
C ILE A 11 9.31 -19.27 -5.69
N ASN A 12 10.55 -19.01 -5.27
CA ASN A 12 11.04 -19.43 -3.96
C ASN A 12 10.15 -18.84 -2.85
N GLY A 13 9.70 -19.70 -1.94
CA GLY A 13 8.88 -19.30 -0.80
C GLY A 13 7.35 -19.36 -1.01
N LEU A 14 6.87 -19.56 -2.25
CA LEU A 14 5.46 -19.84 -2.49
C LEU A 14 5.17 -21.35 -2.40
N PRO A 15 4.14 -21.77 -1.65
CA PRO A 15 3.77 -23.19 -1.56
C PRO A 15 3.22 -23.68 -2.91
N SER A 16 3.70 -24.83 -3.38
CA SER A 16 3.16 -25.47 -4.59
C SER A 16 1.86 -26.24 -4.36
N SER A 17 1.54 -26.52 -3.10
CA SER A 17 0.28 -27.11 -2.63
C SER A 17 0.06 -26.73 -1.16
N LEU A 18 -1.20 -26.76 -0.72
CA LEU A 18 -1.60 -26.52 0.67
C LEU A 18 -2.20 -27.82 1.19
N GLN A 19 -1.56 -28.42 2.19
CA GLN A 19 -1.92 -29.72 2.76
C GLN A 19 -2.75 -29.60 4.04
N THR A 20 -2.74 -28.43 4.69
CA THR A 20 -3.47 -28.21 5.95
C THR A 20 -4.35 -26.97 5.90
N VAL A 21 -5.39 -26.95 6.73
CA VAL A 21 -6.25 -25.76 6.90
C VAL A 21 -5.44 -24.57 7.40
N THR A 22 -4.45 -24.79 8.27
CA THR A 22 -3.55 -23.73 8.77
C THR A 22 -2.74 -23.09 7.64
N GLU A 23 -2.22 -23.89 6.70
CA GLU A 23 -1.52 -23.38 5.53
C GLU A 23 -2.47 -22.57 4.63
N LEU A 24 -3.69 -23.04 4.44
CA LEU A 24 -4.72 -22.32 3.67
C LEU A 24 -5.08 -20.98 4.32
N VAL A 25 -5.33 -20.96 5.63
CA VAL A 25 -5.61 -19.73 6.38
C VAL A 25 -4.47 -18.74 6.21
N LYS A 26 -3.22 -19.17 6.44
CA LYS A 26 -2.04 -18.31 6.27
C LYS A 26 -1.95 -17.74 4.86
N PHE A 27 -2.17 -18.57 3.84
CA PHE A 27 -2.09 -18.16 2.45
C PHE A 27 -3.19 -17.15 2.08
N VAL A 28 -4.44 -17.42 2.45
CA VAL A 28 -5.58 -16.53 2.18
C VAL A 28 -5.43 -15.21 2.94
N THR A 29 -5.00 -15.24 4.20
CA THR A 29 -4.69 -14.02 4.97
C THR A 29 -3.61 -13.19 4.28
N MET A 30 -2.55 -13.81 3.75
CA MET A 30 -1.52 -13.10 3.00
C MET A 30 -2.10 -12.40 1.76
N VAL A 31 -2.95 -13.09 0.98
CA VAL A 31 -3.58 -12.52 -0.21
C VAL A 31 -4.47 -11.33 0.16
N ILE A 32 -5.39 -11.50 1.12
CA ILE A 32 -6.31 -10.44 1.56
C ILE A 32 -5.52 -9.25 2.11
N PHE A 33 -4.55 -9.49 3.00
CA PHE A 33 -3.75 -8.42 3.58
C PHE A 33 -2.92 -7.67 2.53
N THR A 34 -2.36 -8.39 1.55
CA THR A 34 -1.55 -7.78 0.49
C THR A 34 -2.40 -6.90 -0.42
N ALA A 35 -3.59 -7.36 -0.79
CA ALA A 35 -4.51 -6.64 -1.66
C ALA A 35 -5.20 -5.43 -0.98
N SER A 36 -5.19 -5.38 0.36
CA SER A 36 -5.85 -4.33 1.15
C SER A 36 -4.83 -3.51 1.95
N ALA A 37 -4.56 -3.92 3.19
CA ALA A 37 -3.77 -3.19 4.17
C ALA A 37 -2.36 -2.85 3.67
N GLN A 38 -1.65 -3.80 3.04
CA GLN A 38 -0.31 -3.55 2.52
C GLN A 38 -0.33 -2.49 1.42
N HIS A 39 -1.29 -2.59 0.48
CA HIS A 39 -1.45 -1.61 -0.58
C HIS A 39 -1.73 -0.22 0.01
N ALA A 40 -2.72 -0.10 0.90
CA ALA A 40 -3.05 1.17 1.54
C ALA A 40 -1.86 1.80 2.29
N ALA A 41 -1.07 0.98 3.01
CA ALA A 41 0.09 1.44 3.78
C ALA A 41 1.20 2.06 2.92
N VAL A 42 1.37 1.59 1.68
CA VAL A 42 2.43 2.08 0.77
C VAL A 42 1.92 3.06 -0.28
N ASN A 43 0.60 3.10 -0.52
CA ASN A 43 -0.01 3.89 -1.58
C ASN A 43 -0.60 5.21 -1.06
N ASN A 44 -1.42 5.16 0.00
CA ASN A 44 -2.29 6.30 0.37
C ASN A 44 -1.51 7.52 0.89
N GLY A 45 -0.29 7.31 1.40
CA GLY A 45 0.59 8.39 1.87
C GLY A 45 1.55 8.95 0.82
N GLN A 46 1.48 8.49 -0.44
CA GLN A 46 2.45 8.89 -1.47
C GLN A 46 2.47 10.40 -1.70
N PHE A 47 1.32 11.06 -1.75
CA PHE A 47 1.26 12.51 -1.95
C PHE A 47 1.61 13.30 -0.67
N ASP A 48 1.25 12.80 0.52
CA ASP A 48 1.61 13.46 1.78
C ASP A 48 3.14 13.53 1.96
N LEU A 49 3.84 12.45 1.59
CA LEU A 49 5.29 12.36 1.70
C LEU A 49 6.00 12.97 0.48
N GLY A 50 5.47 12.77 -0.73
CA GLY A 50 6.14 13.15 -1.97
C GLY A 50 5.61 14.41 -2.65
N GLY A 51 4.57 15.03 -2.11
CA GLY A 51 4.08 16.34 -2.54
C GLY A 51 5.09 17.47 -2.28
N TRP A 52 6.05 17.25 -1.36
CA TRP A 52 7.22 18.09 -1.19
C TRP A 52 8.45 17.44 -1.84
N MET A 53 8.75 17.84 -3.07
CA MET A 53 9.80 17.22 -3.91
C MET A 53 11.16 17.01 -3.22
N PRO A 54 11.72 17.96 -2.44
CA PRO A 54 12.98 17.73 -1.75
C PRO A 54 12.98 16.54 -0.77
N ASN A 55 11.81 16.16 -0.24
CA ASN A 55 11.64 14.97 0.61
C ASN A 55 11.56 13.66 -0.20
N TYR A 56 11.07 13.74 -1.44
CA TYR A 56 10.89 12.57 -2.31
C TYR A 56 11.22 12.89 -3.79
N PRO A 57 12.51 13.15 -4.11
CA PRO A 57 12.89 13.45 -5.48
C PRO A 57 12.77 12.18 -6.35
N THR A 58 11.92 12.23 -7.37
CA THR A 58 11.68 11.10 -8.29
C THR A 58 12.88 10.79 -9.20
N ALA A 59 13.82 11.73 -9.31
CA ALA A 59 15.06 11.59 -10.06
C ALA A 59 16.14 12.52 -9.50
N LEU A 60 17.41 12.21 -9.79
CA LEU A 60 18.55 13.10 -9.56
C LEU A 60 19.32 13.31 -10.86
N ARG A 61 19.70 14.55 -11.16
CA ARG A 61 20.37 14.96 -12.41
C ARG A 61 21.91 14.87 -12.35
N LYS A 62 22.48 14.67 -11.17
CA LYS A 62 23.93 14.57 -10.94
C LYS A 62 24.28 13.33 -10.11
N PRO A 63 25.52 12.80 -10.24
CA PRO A 63 25.96 11.67 -9.44
C PRO A 63 26.11 12.05 -7.95
N PRO A 64 26.11 11.05 -7.04
CA PRO A 64 26.40 11.29 -5.64
C PRO A 64 27.78 11.96 -5.42
N PRO A 65 27.91 12.87 -4.44
CA PRO A 65 29.17 13.53 -4.15
C PRO A 65 30.22 12.51 -3.66
N LYS A 66 31.46 12.67 -4.12
CA LYS A 66 32.58 11.77 -3.78
C LYS A 66 33.45 12.25 -2.62
N VAL A 67 33.37 13.55 -2.30
CA VAL A 67 34.20 14.21 -1.29
C VAL A 67 33.31 15.05 -0.39
N LYS A 68 33.52 14.94 0.93
CA LYS A 68 32.76 15.73 1.93
C LYS A 68 33.13 17.22 1.82
N GLY A 69 32.19 18.10 2.20
CA GLY A 69 32.42 19.54 2.28
C GLY A 69 32.40 20.31 0.94
N GLN A 70 32.12 19.65 -0.18
CA GLN A 70 32.02 20.29 -1.50
C GLN A 70 30.57 20.61 -1.93
N THR A 71 29.58 20.10 -1.19
CA THR A 71 28.16 20.35 -1.49
C THR A 71 27.78 21.77 -1.10
N THR A 72 27.27 22.52 -2.07
CA THR A 72 26.66 23.85 -1.90
C THR A 72 25.17 23.79 -2.17
N GLU A 73 24.42 24.80 -1.74
CA GLU A 73 22.98 24.91 -2.06
C GLU A 73 22.73 24.87 -3.58
N ASN A 74 23.50 25.61 -4.37
CA ASN A 74 23.42 25.57 -5.83
C ASN A 74 23.63 24.15 -6.38
N SER A 75 24.62 23.41 -5.86
CA SER A 75 24.85 22.04 -6.29
C SER A 75 23.68 21.10 -5.96
N ILE A 76 22.96 21.35 -4.86
CA ILE A 76 21.74 20.61 -4.51
C ILE A 76 20.63 20.93 -5.51
N LEU A 77 20.37 22.21 -5.76
CA LEU A 77 19.32 22.65 -6.72
C LEU A 77 19.60 22.13 -8.14
N GLU A 78 20.86 22.08 -8.56
CA GLU A 78 21.27 21.49 -9.83
C GLU A 78 21.14 19.96 -9.88
N THR A 79 21.15 19.29 -8.73
CA THR A 79 21.02 17.83 -8.60
C THR A 79 19.54 17.41 -8.52
N LEU A 80 18.70 18.18 -7.84
CA LEU A 80 17.26 17.96 -7.76
C LEU A 80 16.60 17.98 -9.16
N PRO A 81 15.46 17.30 -9.36
CA PRO A 81 14.76 17.24 -10.63
C PRO A 81 14.37 18.64 -11.12
N ASP A 82 14.24 18.81 -12.44
CA ASP A 82 13.70 20.04 -13.01
C ASP A 82 12.19 20.18 -12.75
N VAL A 83 11.63 21.33 -13.11
CA VAL A 83 10.22 21.66 -12.88
C VAL A 83 9.29 20.67 -13.58
N SER A 84 9.58 20.29 -14.83
CA SER A 84 8.74 19.35 -15.59
C SER A 84 8.68 17.98 -14.93
N THR A 85 9.85 17.45 -14.55
CA THR A 85 9.98 16.16 -13.86
C THR A 85 9.28 16.19 -12.50
N THR A 86 9.42 17.30 -11.76
CA THR A 86 8.77 17.52 -10.47
C THR A 86 7.25 17.53 -10.60
N VAL A 87 6.71 18.33 -11.53
CA VAL A 87 5.26 18.45 -11.74
C VAL A 87 4.65 17.12 -12.18
N ASN A 88 5.30 16.40 -13.09
CA ASN A 88 4.84 15.08 -13.54
C ASN A 88 4.86 14.06 -12.38
N GLY A 89 5.93 14.04 -11.58
CA GLY A 89 6.02 13.18 -10.40
C GLY A 89 4.91 13.47 -9.38
N MET A 90 4.72 14.74 -9.02
CA MET A 90 3.67 15.16 -8.09
C MET A 90 2.26 14.83 -8.62
N ALA A 91 2.02 14.99 -9.93
CA ALA A 91 0.75 14.64 -10.55
C ALA A 91 0.46 13.13 -10.44
N VAL A 92 1.46 12.27 -10.68
CA VAL A 92 1.33 10.81 -10.50
C VAL A 92 1.05 10.47 -9.04
N LEU A 93 1.84 10.99 -8.08
CA LEU A 93 1.61 10.73 -6.66
C LEU A 93 0.22 11.20 -6.21
N ARG A 94 -0.25 12.35 -6.71
CA ARG A 94 -1.58 12.87 -6.43
C ARG A 94 -2.68 11.96 -6.97
N LEU A 95 -2.51 11.44 -8.19
CA LEU A 95 -3.45 10.53 -8.82
C LEU A 95 -3.55 9.22 -8.01
N LEU A 96 -2.41 8.62 -7.68
CA LEU A 96 -2.34 7.34 -6.98
C LEU A 96 -2.80 7.43 -5.51
N SER A 97 -2.70 8.61 -4.87
CA SER A 97 -3.10 8.78 -3.46
C SER A 97 -4.55 9.24 -3.28
N LYS A 98 -5.31 9.42 -4.37
CA LYS A 98 -6.68 9.90 -4.29
C LYS A 98 -7.61 8.77 -3.86
N ASP A 99 -8.56 9.07 -2.99
CA ASP A 99 -9.66 8.15 -2.69
C ASP A 99 -10.38 7.74 -3.98
N SER A 100 -10.63 6.44 -4.13
CA SER A 100 -11.38 5.94 -5.28
C SER A 100 -12.85 6.37 -5.22
N SER A 101 -13.46 6.59 -6.38
CA SER A 101 -14.90 6.92 -6.45
C SER A 101 -15.81 5.77 -6.03
N ASP A 102 -15.28 4.54 -6.02
CA ASP A 102 -15.92 3.30 -5.60
C ASP A 102 -15.27 2.72 -4.33
N HIS A 103 -14.78 3.58 -3.44
CA HIS A 103 -14.17 3.21 -2.14
C HIS A 103 -15.07 2.24 -1.35
N TYR A 104 -14.54 1.05 -1.10
CA TYR A 104 -15.17 0.04 -0.25
C TYR A 104 -14.21 -0.31 0.89
N PRO A 105 -14.45 0.22 2.11
CA PRO A 105 -13.61 -0.06 3.25
C PRO A 105 -13.47 -1.56 3.50
N LEU A 106 -12.32 -1.96 4.03
CA LEU A 106 -12.02 -3.36 4.33
C LEU A 106 -13.15 -3.99 5.16
N GLY A 107 -13.66 -5.13 4.68
CA GLY A 107 -14.74 -5.87 5.33
C GLY A 107 -16.15 -5.38 4.99
N TYR A 108 -16.31 -4.31 4.21
CA TYR A 108 -17.59 -3.93 3.61
C TYR A 108 -17.76 -4.61 2.26
N PHE A 109 -18.76 -5.48 2.14
CA PHE A 109 -19.06 -6.21 0.91
C PHE A 109 -20.46 -5.78 0.43
N PRO A 110 -20.57 -4.97 -0.63
CA PRO A 110 -21.88 -4.52 -1.15
C PRO A 110 -22.66 -5.64 -1.84
N GLU A 111 -21.97 -6.68 -2.30
CA GLU A 111 -22.53 -7.84 -2.96
C GLU A 111 -22.96 -8.89 -1.95
N THR A 112 -24.13 -9.50 -2.15
CA THR A 112 -24.58 -10.66 -1.38
C THR A 112 -23.84 -11.91 -1.88
N LEU A 113 -22.61 -12.09 -1.40
CA LEU A 113 -21.76 -13.24 -1.75
C LEU A 113 -22.09 -14.49 -0.93
N TYR A 114 -22.68 -14.32 0.25
CA TYR A 114 -23.03 -15.39 1.18
C TYR A 114 -24.44 -15.15 1.72
N ASP A 115 -25.22 -16.22 1.82
CA ASP A 115 -26.56 -16.25 2.45
C ASP A 115 -26.62 -17.23 3.63
N GLU A 116 -25.53 -17.94 3.90
CA GLU A 116 -25.41 -18.91 4.98
C GLU A 116 -25.14 -18.23 6.33
N ASP A 117 -25.77 -18.73 7.40
CA ASP A 117 -25.68 -18.14 8.75
C ASP A 117 -24.25 -18.00 9.28
N VAL A 118 -23.39 -18.99 9.01
CA VAL A 118 -22.04 -19.06 9.61
C VAL A 118 -21.10 -18.01 8.99
N PRO A 119 -20.91 -17.94 7.66
CA PRO A 119 -20.13 -16.87 7.02
C PRO A 119 -20.65 -15.48 7.36
N CYS A 120 -21.96 -15.26 7.35
CA CYS A 120 -22.56 -13.97 7.68
C CYS A 120 -22.17 -13.50 9.10
N LYS A 121 -22.28 -14.37 10.11
CA LYS A 121 -21.85 -14.05 11.48
C LYS A 121 -20.35 -13.77 11.59
N LEU A 122 -19.51 -14.53 10.88
CA LEU A 122 -18.06 -14.30 10.87
C LEU A 122 -17.68 -12.97 10.22
N ILE A 123 -18.40 -12.54 9.17
CA ILE A 123 -18.23 -11.23 8.54
C ILE A 123 -18.62 -10.12 9.53
N GLU A 124 -19.75 -10.25 10.24
CA GLU A 124 -20.16 -9.28 11.26
C GLU A 124 -19.12 -9.14 12.39
N GLU A 125 -18.56 -10.27 12.85
CA GLU A 125 -17.47 -10.29 13.84
C GLU A 125 -16.21 -9.60 13.31
N PHE A 126 -15.80 -9.90 12.08
CA PHE A 126 -14.65 -9.26 11.43
C PHE A 126 -14.84 -7.74 11.33
N GLN A 127 -16.00 -7.28 10.86
CA GLN A 127 -16.33 -5.86 10.78
C GLN A 127 -16.34 -5.20 12.18
N LYS A 128 -16.81 -5.91 13.20
CA LYS A 128 -16.78 -5.41 14.59
C LYS A 128 -15.35 -5.23 15.09
N ASP A 129 -14.46 -6.14 14.78
CA ASP A 129 -13.05 -6.03 15.17
C ASP A 129 -12.32 -4.92 14.41
N LEU A 130 -12.62 -4.72 13.12
CA LEU A 130 -12.11 -3.57 12.36
C LEU A 130 -12.59 -2.23 12.93
N ARG A 131 -13.86 -2.12 13.37
CA ARG A 131 -14.36 -0.91 14.05
C ARG A 131 -13.59 -0.62 15.33
N LYS A 132 -13.39 -1.63 16.20
CA LYS A 132 -12.59 -1.47 17.42
C LYS A 132 -11.15 -1.04 17.10
N LEU A 133 -10.54 -1.61 16.06
CA LEU A 133 -9.19 -1.23 15.63
C LEU A 133 -9.14 0.22 15.15
N SER A 134 -10.14 0.67 14.40
CA SER A 134 -10.29 2.06 13.97
C SER A 134 -10.35 3.01 15.17
N ASP A 135 -11.17 2.70 16.17
CA ASP A 135 -11.28 3.50 17.40
C ASP A 135 -9.93 3.57 18.14
N LEU A 136 -9.21 2.45 18.28
CA LEU A 136 -7.88 2.42 18.89
C LEU A 136 -6.85 3.28 18.14
N ILE A 137 -6.87 3.24 16.81
CA ILE A 137 -5.99 4.05 15.96
C ILE A 137 -6.30 5.54 16.11
N GLU A 138 -7.59 5.90 16.15
CA GLU A 138 -8.04 7.28 16.32
C GLU A 138 -7.63 7.84 17.69
N GLU A 139 -7.82 7.08 18.78
CA GLU A 139 -7.37 7.47 20.12
C GLU A 139 -5.85 7.62 20.21
N ARG A 140 -5.10 6.73 19.55
CA ARG A 140 -3.64 6.84 19.45
C ARG A 140 -3.24 8.11 18.69
N ASN A 141 -3.91 8.40 17.59
CA ASN A 141 -3.59 9.52 16.70
C ASN A 141 -3.84 10.89 17.34
N LYS A 142 -4.81 11.02 18.26
CA LYS A 142 -5.04 12.26 19.03
C LYS A 142 -3.82 12.73 19.83
N LYS A 143 -2.86 11.85 20.09
CA LYS A 143 -1.65 12.14 20.90
C LYS A 143 -0.40 12.40 20.05
N LEU A 144 -0.52 12.35 18.72
CA LEU A 144 0.59 12.52 17.79
C LEU A 144 0.50 13.87 17.09
N GLU A 145 1.65 14.56 16.96
CA GLU A 145 1.76 15.77 16.15
C GLU A 145 1.52 15.48 14.67
N LEU A 146 2.01 14.32 14.20
CA LEU A 146 1.77 13.80 12.85
C LEU A 146 1.06 12.43 12.95
N PRO A 147 -0.28 12.40 12.82
CA PRO A 147 -1.06 11.16 12.85
C PRO A 147 -0.70 10.20 11.72
N TYR A 148 -0.65 8.89 12.02
CA TYR A 148 -0.55 7.84 10.99
C TYR A 148 -1.94 7.28 10.70
N ILE A 149 -2.49 7.60 9.53
CA ILE A 149 -3.89 7.31 9.18
C ILE A 149 -4.07 6.20 8.13
N TYR A 150 -2.99 5.81 7.43
CA TYR A 150 -3.09 4.97 6.22
C TYR A 150 -3.58 3.54 6.48
N LEU A 151 -3.39 3.01 7.69
CA LEU A 151 -3.90 1.69 8.12
C LEU A 151 -5.14 1.77 9.01
N ASN A 152 -5.78 2.93 9.13
CA ASN A 152 -7.11 2.97 9.74
C ASN A 152 -8.07 2.19 8.80
N PRO A 153 -8.81 1.17 9.26
CA PRO A 153 -9.70 0.38 8.41
C PRO A 153 -10.69 1.20 7.57
N LYS A 154 -11.05 2.41 8.00
CA LYS A 154 -11.88 3.36 7.23
C LYS A 154 -11.23 3.82 5.91
N ASN A 155 -9.90 3.80 5.86
CA ASN A 155 -9.06 4.29 4.76
C ASN A 155 -8.40 3.15 3.96
N VAL A 156 -8.73 1.88 4.26
CA VAL A 156 -8.16 0.70 3.59
C VAL A 156 -9.24 0.11 2.70
N ASP A 157 -8.99 0.03 1.40
CA ASP A 157 -9.87 -0.66 0.44
C ASP A 157 -9.77 -2.19 0.56
N ASN A 158 -10.82 -2.89 0.14
CA ASN A 158 -10.80 -4.35 0.02
C ASN A 158 -9.80 -4.88 -1.04
N SER A 159 -9.41 -4.05 -2.01
CA SER A 159 -8.61 -4.44 -3.16
C SER A 159 -7.69 -3.30 -3.64
N VAL A 160 -6.84 -3.62 -4.62
CA VAL A 160 -6.03 -2.63 -5.35
C VAL A 160 -6.86 -2.09 -6.52
N ALA A 161 -7.36 -0.86 -6.40
CA ALA A 161 -8.36 -0.29 -7.33
C ALA A 161 -8.02 1.11 -7.89
N ILE A 162 -6.80 1.62 -7.64
CA ILE A 162 -6.31 2.92 -8.13
C ILE A 162 -5.15 2.74 -9.11
#